data_AF-A0A6A8FGQ3-F1
#
_entry.id   AF-A0A6A8FGQ3-F1
#
_cell.length_a   1.000
_cell.length_b   1.000
_cell.length_c   1.000
_cell.angle_alpha   90.00
_cell.angle_beta   90.00
_cell.angle_gamma   90.00
#
_symmetry.space_group_name_H-M   'P 1'
#
loop_
_entity.id
_entity.type
_entity.pdbx_description
1 polymer ?
#
loop_
_entity_poly.entity_id
_entity_poly.type
_entity_poly.pdbx_seq_one_letter_code
_entity_poly.pdbx_strand_id
1 'polypeptide(L)'
;MVSRRKQGQTVLKGLGVKFGATVRKRYSKAYRTLKQKRRCPSCGSNKFCRIALGVWYCRKCSYKVAAGAYDVATDKLQSPNRNFL
;
A
#
# COMPACT_ATOMS: atom_id res chain seq x y z
N MET A 1 -23.44 32.22 2.18
CA MET A 1 -22.42 31.45 2.94
C MET A 1 -22.26 30.07 2.31
N VAL A 2 -21.20 29.81 1.53
CA VAL A 2 -20.95 28.49 0.94
C VAL A 2 -20.06 27.69 1.90
N SER A 3 -20.57 26.61 2.48
CA SER A 3 -19.81 25.71 3.34
C SER A 3 -18.81 24.91 2.51
N ARG A 4 -17.53 25.27 2.60
CA ARG A 4 -16.44 24.53 1.95
C ARG A 4 -16.33 23.16 2.62
N ARG A 5 -16.92 22.12 2.02
CA ARG A 5 -16.70 20.73 2.46
C ARG A 5 -15.22 20.42 2.34
N LYS A 6 -14.52 20.37 3.47
CA LYS A 6 -13.14 19.88 3.55
C LYS A 6 -13.17 18.45 3.01
N GLN A 7 -12.61 18.22 1.82
CA GLN A 7 -12.44 16.88 1.24
C GLN A 7 -11.40 16.12 2.07
N GLY A 8 -11.80 15.71 3.28
CA GLY A 8 -11.04 14.78 4.10
C GLY A 8 -10.92 13.46 3.36
N GLN A 9 -9.74 12.85 3.42
CA GLN A 9 -9.47 11.55 2.80
C GLN A 9 -10.63 10.59 3.04
N THR A 10 -11.25 10.13 1.95
CA THR A 10 -12.40 9.24 1.99
C THR A 10 -12.04 7.97 2.75
N VAL A 11 -12.68 7.75 3.89
CA VAL A 11 -12.51 6.54 4.69
C VAL A 11 -13.15 5.37 3.93
N LEU A 12 -12.56 4.17 4.00
CA LEU A 12 -13.17 2.98 3.42
C LEU A 12 -14.57 2.76 3.99
N LYS A 13 -15.53 2.60 3.09
CA LYS A 13 -16.90 2.20 3.43
C LYS A 13 -16.85 0.70 3.76
N GLY A 14 -17.23 0.32 4.98
CA GLY A 14 -17.23 -1.08 5.43
C GLY A 14 -16.89 -1.31 6.91
N LEU A 15 -16.21 -0.36 7.55
CA LEU A 15 -15.83 -0.47 8.98
C LEU A 15 -16.94 -0.01 9.95
N GLY A 16 -18.07 0.49 9.42
CA GLY A 16 -19.18 1.02 10.22
C GLY A 16 -18.73 2.15 11.17
N VAL A 17 -19.38 2.22 12.34
CA VAL A 17 -19.10 3.24 13.39
C VAL A 17 -17.94 2.85 14.30
N LYS A 18 -17.49 1.59 14.25
CA LYS A 18 -16.49 0.99 15.15
C LYS A 18 -15.07 1.57 14.93
N PHE A 19 -14.19 1.39 15.92
CA PHE A 19 -12.73 1.68 15.88
C PHE A 19 -12.28 3.15 15.82
N GLY A 20 -13.21 4.12 15.89
CA GLY A 20 -12.86 5.55 15.92
C GLY A 20 -12.29 6.10 14.60
N ALA A 21 -12.22 7.43 14.45
CA ALA A 21 -11.88 8.04 13.15
C ALA A 21 -10.40 7.88 12.77
N THR A 22 -9.48 7.95 13.75
CA THR A 22 -8.02 7.94 13.50
C THR A 22 -7.54 6.59 12.97
N VAL A 23 -7.97 5.49 13.59
CA VAL A 23 -7.61 4.13 13.16
C VAL A 23 -8.18 3.86 11.77
N ARG A 24 -9.45 4.21 11.54
CA ARG A 24 -10.11 4.06 10.24
C ARG A 24 -9.37 4.80 9.11
N LYS A 25 -8.87 6.00 9.38
CA LYS A 25 -8.03 6.77 8.43
C LYS A 25 -6.71 6.05 8.12
N ARG A 26 -5.98 5.57 9.13
CA ARG A 26 -4.71 4.85 8.96
C ARG A 26 -4.89 3.55 8.18
N TYR A 27 -5.89 2.75 8.54
CA TYR A 27 -6.22 1.52 7.84
C TYR A 27 -6.60 1.78 6.38
N SER A 28 -7.42 2.80 6.12
CA SER A 28 -7.84 3.15 4.76
C SER A 28 -6.67 3.51 3.86
N LYS A 29 -5.65 4.20 4.40
CA LYS A 29 -4.40 4.47 3.67
C LYS A 29 -3.68 3.17 3.32
N ALA A 30 -3.38 2.34 4.32
CA ALA A 30 -2.65 1.09 4.12
C ALA A 30 -3.35 0.13 3.14
N TYR A 31 -4.68 0.00 3.24
CA TYR A 31 -5.45 -0.85 2.35
C TYR A 31 -5.48 -0.34 0.91
N ARG A 32 -5.58 0.98 0.70
CA ARG A 32 -5.51 1.56 -0.65
C ARG A 32 -4.16 1.30 -1.29
N THR A 33 -3.10 1.58 -0.55
CA THR A 33 -1.73 1.28 -0.95
C THR A 33 -1.56 -0.18 -1.36
N LEU A 34 -2.09 -1.11 -0.55
CA LEU A 34 -2.06 -2.54 -0.83
C LEU A 34 -2.83 -2.93 -2.10
N LYS A 35 -4.00 -2.33 -2.35
CA LYS A 35 -4.88 -2.62 -3.50
C LYS A 35 -4.52 -1.83 -4.76
N GLN A 36 -3.52 -0.96 -4.72
CA GLN A 36 -3.06 -0.25 -5.91
C GLN A 36 -2.58 -1.25 -6.97
N LYS A 37 -3.01 -1.04 -8.22
CA LYS A 37 -2.52 -1.82 -9.35
C LYS A 37 -1.07 -1.44 -9.61
N ARG A 38 -0.19 -2.44 -9.68
CA ARG A 38 1.25 -2.24 -9.91
C ARG A 38 1.69 -2.92 -11.20
N ARG A 39 2.70 -2.32 -11.83
CA ARG A 39 3.41 -2.90 -12.97
C ARG A 39 4.45 -3.90 -12.45
N CYS A 40 4.56 -5.04 -13.10
CA CYS A 40 5.61 -6.00 -12.82
C CYS A 40 6.98 -5.44 -13.29
N PRO A 41 8.04 -5.52 -12.48
CA PRO A 41 9.37 -5.03 -12.86
C PRO A 41 10.01 -5.83 -14.01
N SER A 42 9.68 -7.12 -14.14
CA SER A 42 10.25 -7.98 -15.18
C SER A 42 9.53 -7.85 -16.54
N CYS A 43 8.19 -7.86 -16.56
CA CYS A 43 7.41 -7.90 -17.82
C CYS A 43 6.54 -6.66 -18.09
N GLY A 44 6.54 -5.66 -17.21
CA GLY A 44 5.72 -4.44 -17.36
C GLY A 44 4.19 -4.64 -17.28
N SER A 45 3.72 -5.85 -16.99
CA SER A 45 2.29 -6.14 -16.93
C SER A 45 1.63 -5.63 -15.65
N ASN A 46 0.35 -5.24 -15.73
CA ASN A 46 -0.45 -4.78 -14.57
C ASN A 46 -0.99 -5.92 -13.68
N LYS A 47 -0.55 -7.16 -13.88
CA LYS A 47 -1.02 -8.35 -13.15
C LYS A 47 -0.10 -8.71 -11.98
N PHE A 48 0.46 -7.70 -11.33
CA PHE A 48 1.34 -7.87 -10.18
C PHE A 48 0.52 -7.80 -8.89
N CYS A 49 0.52 -8.89 -8.12
CA CYS A 49 -0.34 -9.07 -6.97
C CYS A 49 0.45 -9.59 -5.77
N ARG A 50 0.00 -9.25 -4.55
CA ARG A 50 0.53 -9.83 -3.32
C ARG A 50 -0.05 -11.23 -3.12
N ILE A 51 0.80 -12.22 -2.81
CA ILE A 51 0.36 -13.56 -2.38
C ILE A 51 0.33 -13.62 -0.86
N ALA A 52 1.45 -13.28 -0.22
CA ALA A 52 1.61 -13.29 1.23
C ALA A 52 2.23 -11.97 1.71
N LEU A 53 2.29 -11.77 3.03
CA LEU A 53 2.95 -10.59 3.59
C LEU A 53 4.40 -10.52 3.08
N GLY A 54 4.72 -9.42 2.40
CA GLY A 54 6.05 -9.21 1.82
C GLY A 54 6.40 -10.05 0.58
N VAL A 55 5.52 -10.97 0.13
CA VAL A 55 5.76 -11.78 -1.08
C VAL A 55 4.82 -11.36 -2.19
N TRP A 56 5.41 -10.93 -3.30
CA TRP A 56 4.71 -10.43 -4.47
C TRP A 56 4.95 -11.33 -5.68
N TYR A 57 3.94 -11.43 -6.54
CA TYR A 57 3.93 -12.35 -7.68
C TYR A 57 3.27 -11.74 -8.90
N CYS A 58 3.88 -11.96 -10.05
CA CYS A 58 3.26 -11.70 -11.35
C CYS A 58 2.59 -12.96 -11.89
N ARG A 59 1.29 -12.90 -12.18
CA ARG A 59 0.56 -14.02 -12.78
C ARG A 59 0.93 -14.30 -14.25
N LYS A 60 1.59 -13.37 -14.94
CA LYS A 60 1.94 -13.51 -16.37
C LYS A 60 3.29 -14.19 -16.57
N CYS A 61 4.35 -13.66 -15.97
CA CYS A 61 5.73 -14.15 -16.14
C CYS A 61 6.23 -15.00 -14.97
N SER A 62 5.35 -15.34 -14.02
CA SER A 62 5.67 -16.13 -12.84
C SER A 62 6.76 -15.56 -11.92
N TYR A 63 7.11 -14.29 -12.10
CA TYR A 63 8.12 -13.59 -11.29
C TYR A 63 7.65 -13.42 -9.84
N LYS A 64 8.47 -13.88 -8.89
CA LYS A 64 8.26 -13.74 -7.44
C LYS A 64 9.35 -12.84 -6.85
N VAL A 65 8.96 -11.94 -5.96
CA VAL A 65 9.91 -11.04 -5.27
C VAL A 65 9.49 -10.79 -3.83
N ALA A 66 10.48 -10.66 -2.96
CA ALA A 66 10.30 -10.18 -1.60
C ALA A 66 10.37 -8.65 -1.59
N ALA A 67 9.35 -8.01 -1.01
CA ALA A 67 9.28 -6.56 -0.87
C ALA A 67 8.53 -6.18 0.41
N GLY A 68 8.19 -4.90 0.58
CA GLY A 68 7.42 -4.45 1.74
C GLY A 68 6.04 -5.13 1.86
N ALA A 69 5.52 -5.14 3.09
CA ALA A 69 4.27 -5.82 3.40
C ALA A 69 3.03 -5.23 2.69
N TYR A 70 2.99 -3.90 2.54
CA TYR A 70 1.90 -3.16 1.91
C TYR A 70 2.32 -2.44 0.61
N ASP A 71 3.61 -2.22 0.41
CA ASP A 71 4.21 -1.56 -0.74
C ASP A 71 5.36 -2.39 -1.29
N VAL A 72 5.57 -2.32 -2.61
CA VAL A 72 6.68 -3.00 -3.28
C VAL A 72 7.99 -2.20 -3.16
N ALA A 73 7.90 -0.91 -2.83
CA ALA A 73 9.07 -0.04 -2.71
C ALA A 73 9.97 -0.50 -1.55
N THR A 74 11.23 -0.77 -1.87
CA THR A 74 12.30 -1.15 -0.94
C THR A 74 12.92 0.05 -0.24
N ASP A 75 12.58 1.28 -0.66
CA ASP A 75 13.20 2.53 -0.25
C ASP A 75 13.18 2.75 1.27
N LYS A 76 12.24 2.15 1.99
CA LYS A 76 12.15 2.25 3.47
C LYS A 76 12.94 1.18 4.22
N LEU A 77 13.34 0.10 3.54
CA LEU A 77 14.15 -0.98 4.12
C LEU A 77 15.65 -0.67 4.02
N GLN A 78 16.06 0.10 3.00
CA GLN A 78 17.38 0.70 2.95
C GLN A 78 17.35 2.01 3.73
N SER A 79 17.67 1.97 5.02
CA SER A 79 18.23 3.14 5.70
C SER A 79 19.67 3.30 5.23
N PRO A 80 20.03 4.25 4.33
CA PRO A 80 21.43 4.55 4.14
C PRO A 80 21.97 5.16 5.43
N ASN A 81 22.99 4.52 6.01
CA ASN A 81 23.83 5.01 7.10
C ASN A 81 23.11 5.61 8.32
N ARG A 82 22.87 4.75 9.32
CA ARG A 82 23.11 5.20 10.70
C ARG A 82 24.62 5.26 10.86
N ASN A 83 25.20 6.47 10.80
CA ASN A 83 26.56 6.68 11.27
C ASN A 83 26.62 6.18 12.72
N PHE A 84 27.26 5.04 12.91
CA PHE A 84 27.72 4.57 14.22
C PHE A 84 29.08 5.22 14.46
N LEU A 85 29.07 6.51 14.76
CA LEU A 85 30.14 7.26 15.42
C LEU A 85 29.48 8.19 16.43
#